data_AF-A0A0B8NNL1-F1
#
_entry.id   AF-A0A0B8NNL1-F1
#
_cell.length_a   1.000
_cell.length_b   1.000
_cell.length_c   1.000
_cell.angle_alpha   90.00
_cell.angle_beta   90.00
_cell.angle_gamma   90.00
#
_symmetry.space_group_name_H-M   'P 1'
#
loop_
_entity.id
_entity.type
_entity.pdbx_description
1 polymer ?
#
loop_
_entity_poly.entity_id
_entity_poly.type
_entity_poly.pdbx_seq_one_letter_code
_entity_poly.pdbx_strand_id
1 'polypeptide(L)'
;MINLLWFSNSPLRFLFWPLLWPLSLIFGSISRGRRQSFVAGKRESYRAPVPIVIVGNITAGGNGKTPVVVWLVELLQKQGLKVGVVSRGYGAKAPNYPLLVGNNTPTEALW
;
A
#
# COMPACT_ATOMS: atom_id res chain seq x y z
N MET A 1 -18.23 -9.95 -3.60
CA MET A 1 -19.00 -9.04 -4.47
C MET A 1 -18.10 -8.11 -5.29
N ILE A 2 -17.21 -7.31 -4.69
CA ILE A 2 -16.32 -6.36 -5.41
C ILE A 2 -15.33 -7.03 -6.39
N ASN A 3 -14.79 -8.21 -6.03
CA ASN A 3 -13.81 -8.92 -6.86
C ASN A 3 -14.39 -9.45 -8.18
N LEU A 4 -15.69 -9.80 -8.21
CA LEU A 4 -16.34 -10.19 -9.46
C LEU A 4 -16.47 -8.98 -10.40
N LEU A 5 -16.95 -7.83 -9.92
CA LEU A 5 -17.06 -6.62 -10.74
C LEU A 5 -15.70 -6.11 -11.27
N TRP A 6 -14.60 -6.38 -10.55
CA TRP A 6 -13.26 -5.94 -10.94
C TRP A 6 -12.57 -6.89 -11.94
N PHE A 7 -12.84 -8.20 -11.88
CA PHE A 7 -12.14 -9.21 -12.69
C PHE A 7 -13.01 -10.01 -13.65
N SER A 8 -14.35 -9.91 -13.60
CA SER A 8 -15.25 -10.59 -14.54
C SER A 8 -15.70 -9.69 -15.68
N ASN A 9 -15.71 -10.24 -16.90
CA ASN A 9 -16.29 -9.61 -18.10
C ASN A 9 -17.83 -9.67 -18.05
N SER A 10 -18.44 -9.01 -17.07
CA SER A 10 -19.90 -8.94 -16.95
C SER A 10 -20.45 -7.77 -17.78
N PRO A 11 -21.62 -7.92 -18.44
CA PRO A 11 -22.25 -6.85 -19.24
C PRO A 11 -22.61 -5.60 -18.42
N LEU A 12 -22.69 -5.72 -17.08
CA LEU A 12 -22.83 -4.61 -16.13
C LEU A 12 -21.73 -3.54 -16.27
N ARG A 13 -20.56 -3.90 -16.81
CA ARG A 13 -19.48 -2.94 -17.11
C ARG A 13 -19.94 -1.83 -18.05
N PHE A 14 -20.81 -2.11 -19.03
CA PHE A 14 -21.31 -1.10 -19.96
C PHE A 14 -22.22 -0.07 -19.29
N LEU A 15 -22.92 -0.46 -18.22
CA LEU A 15 -23.77 0.44 -17.44
C LEU A 15 -22.96 1.29 -16.44
N PHE A 16 -21.98 0.70 -15.77
CA PHE A 16 -21.16 1.40 -14.77
C PHE A 16 -20.03 2.24 -15.38
N TRP A 17 -19.56 1.90 -16.58
CA TRP A 17 -18.49 2.62 -17.27
C TRP A 17 -18.74 4.14 -17.42
N PRO A 18 -19.88 4.61 -17.97
CA PRO A 18 -20.12 6.05 -18.14
C PRO A 18 -20.26 6.79 -16.80
N LEU A 19 -20.69 6.12 -15.73
CA LEU A 19 -20.82 6.71 -14.39
C LEU A 19 -19.45 6.81 -13.68
N LEU A 20 -18.62 5.78 -13.80
CA LEU A 20 -17.31 5.73 -13.13
C LEU A 20 -16.23 6.49 -13.90
N TRP A 21 -16.40 6.73 -15.20
CA TRP A 21 -15.45 7.50 -16.02
C TRP A 21 -15.23 8.94 -15.52
N PRO A 22 -16.26 9.78 -15.32
CA PRO A 22 -16.05 11.14 -14.78
C PRO A 22 -15.46 11.10 -13.36
N LEU A 23 -15.86 10.13 -12.53
CA LEU A 23 -15.30 9.96 -11.20
C LEU A 23 -13.80 9.58 -11.27
N SER A 24 -13.41 8.76 -12.24
CA SER A 24 -12.01 8.39 -12.51
C SER A 24 -11.19 9.61 -12.92
N LEU A 25 -11.73 10.51 -13.75
CA LEU A 25 -11.06 11.76 -14.13
C LEU A 25 -10.82 12.66 -12.92
N ILE A 26 -11.82 12.82 -12.04
CA ILE A 26 -11.69 13.60 -10.80
C ILE A 26 -10.62 12.99 -9.91
N PHE A 27 -10.68 11.69 -9.65
CA PHE A 27 -9.69 10.98 -8.86
C PHE A 27 -8.28 11.11 -9.44
N GLY A 28 -8.15 10.99 -10.76
CA GLY A 28 -6.90 11.15 -11.49
C GLY A 28 -6.32 12.56 -11.36
N SER A 29 -7.17 13.60 -11.49
CA SER A 29 -6.76 14.99 -11.32
C SER A 29 -6.30 15.31 -9.89
N ILE A 30 -7.03 14.83 -8.88
CA ILE A 30 -6.61 14.97 -7.47
C ILE A 30 -5.29 14.24 -7.20
N SER A 31 -5.14 13.01 -7.70
CA SER A 31 -3.93 12.20 -7.54
C SER A 31 -2.71 12.85 -8.21
N ARG A 32 -2.89 13.40 -9.42
CA ARG A 32 -1.86 14.15 -10.14
C ARG A 32 -1.45 15.42 -9.39
N GLY A 33 -2.43 16.22 -8.93
CA GLY A 33 -2.17 17.42 -8.15
C GLY A 33 -1.38 17.12 -6.88
N ARG A 34 -1.78 16.08 -6.14
CA ARG A 34 -1.05 15.60 -4.95
C ARG A 34 0.39 15.22 -5.27
N ARG A 35 0.62 14.44 -6.34
CA ARG A 35 1.98 14.06 -6.79
C ARG A 35 2.81 15.30 -7.13
N GLN A 36 2.25 16.23 -7.89
CA GLN A 36 2.93 17.48 -8.25
C GLN A 36 3.31 18.31 -7.02
N SER A 37 2.46 18.39 -6.00
CA SER A 37 2.81 19.08 -4.75
C SER A 37 4.05 18.48 -4.05
N PHE A 38 4.19 17.15 -4.06
CA PHE A 38 5.38 16.50 -3.48
C PHE A 38 6.63 16.70 -4.33
N VAL A 39 6.53 16.53 -5.66
CA VAL A 39 7.66 16.71 -6.59
C VAL A 39 8.15 18.16 -6.58
N ALA A 40 7.24 19.13 -6.48
CA ALA A 40 7.57 20.55 -6.39
C ALA A 40 8.07 21.00 -5.00
N GLY A 41 8.22 20.08 -4.03
CA GLY A 41 8.66 20.42 -2.67
C GLY A 41 7.67 21.22 -1.83
N LYS A 42 6.42 21.39 -2.29
CA LYS A 42 5.36 22.13 -1.58
C LYS A 42 4.76 21.35 -0.41
N ARG A 43 5.11 20.07 -0.27
CA ARG A 43 4.69 19.21 0.85
C ARG A 43 5.92 18.65 1.54
N GLU A 44 5.87 18.63 2.87
CA GLU A 44 6.92 18.03 3.67
C GLU A 44 7.11 16.55 3.33
N SER A 45 8.37 16.15 3.21
CA SER A 45 8.77 14.78 2.95
C SER A 45 9.81 14.39 3.99
N TYR A 46 9.54 13.33 4.74
CA TYR A 46 10.48 12.81 5.72
C TYR A 46 11.71 12.22 5.01
N ARG A 47 12.90 12.58 5.47
CA ARG A 47 14.17 11.98 5.03
C ARG A 47 14.73 11.17 6.18
N ALA A 48 14.74 9.85 6.03
CA ALA A 48 15.36 8.99 7.02
C ALA A 48 16.89 9.09 6.96
N PRO A 49 17.57 8.88 8.11
CA PRO A 49 19.03 8.77 8.15
C PRO A 49 19.56 7.45 7.57
N VAL A 50 18.66 6.54 7.16
CA VAL A 50 18.97 5.22 6.61
C VAL A 50 18.34 5.05 5.22
N PRO A 51 18.89 4.17 4.37
CA PRO A 51 18.29 3.85 3.07
C PRO A 51 16.87 3.28 3.24
N ILE A 52 15.92 3.78 2.45
CA ILE A 52 14.53 3.28 2.43
C ILE A 52 14.25 2.65 1.06
N VAL A 53 13.73 1.44 1.07
CA VAL A 53 13.14 0.78 -0.11
C VAL A 53 11.62 0.72 0.05
N ILE A 54 10.88 1.28 -0.92
CA ILE A 54 9.42 1.27 -0.92
C ILE A 54 8.92 0.17 -1.86
N VAL A 55 8.27 -0.86 -1.31
CA VAL A 55 7.62 -1.92 -2.10
C VAL A 55 6.13 -1.60 -2.27
N GLY A 56 5.79 -1.08 -3.45
CA GLY A 56 4.44 -0.62 -3.81
C GLY A 56 3.80 -1.45 -4.93
N ASN A 57 2.56 -1.07 -5.27
CA ASN A 57 1.87 -1.54 -6.48
C ASN A 57 0.92 -0.42 -6.94
N ILE A 58 0.64 -0.39 -8.23
CA ILE A 58 -0.20 0.60 -8.90
C ILE A 58 -1.69 0.19 -8.83
N THR A 59 -1.98 -1.10 -8.72
CA THR A 59 -3.35 -1.63 -8.65
C THR A 59 -3.77 -2.00 -7.22
N ALA A 60 -5.07 -1.89 -6.94
CA ALA A 60 -5.68 -2.44 -5.73
C ALA A 60 -5.79 -3.96 -5.85
N GLY A 61 -5.53 -4.70 -4.76
CA GLY A 61 -5.60 -6.17 -4.71
C GLY A 61 -4.29 -6.85 -4.31
N GLY A 62 -4.36 -8.18 -4.17
CA GLY A 62 -3.25 -9.06 -3.79
C GLY A 62 -2.25 -9.25 -4.93
N ASN A 63 -1.40 -8.26 -5.15
CA ASN A 63 -0.44 -8.24 -6.27
C ASN A 63 0.98 -8.65 -5.83
N GLY A 64 1.10 -9.64 -4.94
CA GLY A 64 2.40 -10.24 -4.60
C GLY A 64 3.37 -9.37 -3.80
N LYS A 65 2.96 -8.21 -3.25
CA LYS A 65 3.85 -7.34 -2.44
C LYS A 65 4.50 -8.10 -1.29
N THR A 66 3.71 -8.88 -0.55
CA THR A 66 4.21 -9.59 0.64
C THR A 66 5.29 -10.62 0.27
N PRO A 67 5.09 -11.52 -0.72
CA PRO A 67 6.18 -12.36 -1.22
C PRO A 67 7.43 -11.59 -1.65
N VAL A 68 7.29 -10.46 -2.35
CA VAL A 68 8.42 -9.64 -2.79
C VAL A 68 9.18 -9.03 -1.61
N VAL A 69 8.45 -8.55 -0.59
CA VAL A 69 9.07 -8.02 0.64
C VAL A 69 9.84 -9.11 1.37
N VAL A 70 9.26 -10.31 1.53
CA VAL A 70 9.93 -11.44 2.20
C VAL A 70 11.21 -11.80 1.47
N TRP A 71 11.14 -11.99 0.15
CA TRP A 71 12.30 -12.28 -0.69
C TRP A 71 13.40 -11.21 -0.58
N LEU A 72 13.02 -9.92 -0.61
CA LEU A 72 13.97 -8.82 -0.53
C LEU A 72 14.65 -8.77 0.85
N VAL A 73 13.90 -8.99 1.93
CA VAL A 73 14.45 -9.05 3.29
C VAL A 73 15.46 -10.18 3.42
N GLU A 74 15.10 -11.39 2.97
CA GLU A 74 15.99 -12.55 2.99
C GLU A 74 17.27 -12.31 2.17
N LEU A 75 17.15 -11.70 0.99
CA LEU A 75 18.28 -11.37 0.14
C LEU A 75 19.25 -10.40 0.83
N LEU A 76 18.74 -9.32 1.42
CA LEU A 76 19.55 -8.32 2.10
C LEU A 76 20.16 -8.86 3.40
N GLN A 77 19.44 -9.71 4.13
CA GLN A 77 19.97 -10.41 5.30
C GLN A 77 21.11 -11.36 4.94
N LYS A 78 21.02 -12.08 3.81
CA LYS A 78 22.13 -12.91 3.30
C LYS A 78 23.37 -12.08 2.94
N GLN A 79 23.21 -10.80 2.65
CA GLN A 79 24.31 -9.84 2.45
C GLN A 79 24.83 -9.23 3.77
N GLY A 80 24.33 -9.68 4.93
CA GLY A 80 24.75 -9.19 6.25
C GLY A 80 24.10 -7.88 6.69
N LEU A 81 23.07 -7.40 5.97
CA LEU A 81 22.39 -6.16 6.32
C LEU A 81 21.32 -6.37 7.40
N LYS A 82 21.22 -5.42 8.33
CA LYS A 82 20.13 -5.35 9.30
C LYS A 82 18.93 -4.64 8.66
N VAL A 83 17.86 -5.40 8.41
CA VAL A 83 16.67 -4.90 7.71
C VAL A 83 15.52 -4.71 8.69
N GLY A 84 14.84 -3.55 8.61
CA GLY A 84 13.57 -3.30 9.28
C GLY A 84 12.43 -3.22 8.27
N VAL A 85 11.27 -3.76 8.61
CA VAL A 85 10.06 -3.71 7.77
C VAL A 85 9.00 -2.85 8.46
N VAL A 86 8.53 -1.82 7.77
CA VAL A 86 7.40 -0.99 8.23
C VAL A 86 6.19 -1.31 7.38
N SER A 87 5.10 -1.73 8.03
CA SER A 87 3.82 -2.00 7.37
C SER A 87 2.76 -1.02 7.87
N ARG A 88 1.69 -0.84 7.08
CA ARG A 88 0.55 0.00 7.48
C ARG A 88 -0.31 -0.64 8.58
N GLY A 89 -0.23 -1.96 8.77
CA GLY A 89 -1.13 -2.68 9.68
C GLY A 89 -2.60 -2.58 9.29
N TYR A 90 -2.94 -2.68 8.00
CA TYR A 90 -4.32 -2.54 7.54
C TYR A 90 -5.22 -3.60 8.19
N GLY A 91 -6.26 -3.14 8.92
CA GLY A 91 -7.16 -4.02 9.68
C GLY A 91 -6.66 -4.41 11.07
N ALA A 92 -5.42 -4.10 11.44
CA ALA A 92 -4.90 -4.37 12.78
C ALA A 92 -5.41 -3.32 13.77
N LYS A 93 -5.81 -3.76 14.96
CA LYS A 93 -6.14 -2.91 16.10
C LYS A 93 -5.04 -3.05 17.14
N ALA A 94 -4.40 -1.93 17.48
CA ALA A 94 -3.39 -1.87 18.52
C ALA A 94 -3.78 -0.78 19.54
N PRO A 95 -3.47 -0.98 20.83
CA PRO A 95 -3.75 0.02 21.84
C PRO A 95 -2.96 1.32 21.60
N ASN A 96 -1.75 1.22 21.05
CA ASN A 96 -0.89 2.35 20.73
C ASN A 96 -0.16 2.16 19.39
N TYR A 97 0.06 3.26 18.68
CA TYR A 97 0.83 3.31 17.43
C TYR A 97 1.98 4.33 17.55
N PRO A 98 3.15 4.08 16.94
CA PRO A 98 3.52 2.90 16.15
C PRO A 98 3.73 1.65 17.02
N LEU A 99 3.26 0.49 16.54
CA LEU A 99 3.41 -0.80 17.22
C LEU A 99 4.65 -1.52 16.71
N LEU A 100 5.58 -1.86 17.61
CA LEU A 100 6.65 -2.81 17.32
C LEU A 100 6.08 -4.23 17.38
N VAL A 101 6.13 -4.92 16.25
CA VAL A 101 5.68 -6.31 16.14
C VAL A 101 6.82 -7.23 16.54
N GLY A 102 6.59 -8.06 17.56
CA GLY A 102 7.52 -9.07 18.03
C GLY A 102 6.79 -10.33 18.48
N ASN A 103 7.51 -11.27 19.08
CA ASN A 103 6.96 -12.58 19.47
C ASN A 103 5.82 -12.50 20.49
N ASN A 104 5.77 -11.42 21.27
CA ASN A 104 4.75 -11.20 22.30
C ASN A 104 3.56 -10.37 21.79
N THR A 105 3.56 -10.00 20.50
CA THR A 105 2.45 -9.25 19.90
C THR A 105 1.31 -10.22 19.60
N PRO A 106 0.11 -10.05 20.19
CA PRO A 106 -1.02 -10.92 19.93
C PRO A 106 -1.41 -10.89 18.45
N THR A 107 -1.71 -12.06 17.90
CA THR A 107 -2.23 -12.22 16.52
C THR A 107 -3.74 -12.15 16.45
N GLU A 108 -4.41 -12.28 17.60
CA GLU A 108 -5.85 -12.20 17.75
C GLU A 108 -6.32 -10.76 17.88
N ALA A 109 -7.40 -10.41 17.18
CA ALA A 109 -8.01 -9.10 17.32
C ALA A 109 -8.60 -8.97 18.73
N LEU A 110 -8.13 -7.97 19.49
CA LEU A 110 -8.83 -7.51 20.69
C LEU A 110 -10.16 -6.90 20.22
N TRP A 111 -11.25 -7.65 20.36
CA TRP A 111 -12.62 -7.22 20.03
C TRP A 111 -13.20 -6.41 21.18
#